data_AF-A0A0G2F6S3-F1
#
_entry.id   AF-A0A0G2F6S3-F1
#
_cell.length_a   1.000
_cell.length_b   1.000
_cell.length_c   1.000
_cell.angle_alpha   90.00
_cell.angle_beta   90.00
_cell.angle_gamma   90.00
#
_symmetry.space_group_name_H-M   'P 1'
#
loop_
_entity.id
_entity.type
_entity.pdbx_description
1 polymer ?
#
loop_
_entity_poly.entity_id
_entity_poly.type
_entity_poly.pdbx_seq_one_letter_code
_entity_poly.pdbx_strand_id
1 'polypeptide(L)'
;MLSLVGSFDYIREITLATSAVHMVTLRRSHGLAYQKELVDALTAKGQAYRLLRRALDNLAAVDKPIAMVAVVFFINFDLIESGRGSWKTHIEAAGNMLKSIHAMEIRKQIPPSVAKLADIVVADCITYHVLGSAFASSGDTAMSAFESIDIKSVLQRAAPFSYGCYPPIMLEILSQASHLSQTDVPKARDLMSELCVLDFRAWVYGIPGLSPQDDLEVRVAMADAHRAATCLYILLAVPDLERDTLCEACITVEAQTRKVLDGLASVPIENALSKGLIWPTFMVGAQIDDPEGRQWCLGRMQKIWVASPFICPWGYIETAMTMMQWVWETKDAKLESDGGETGMNWLQELKGAPDHALIV
;
A
#
# COMPACT_ATOMS: atom_id res chain seq x y z
N MET A 1 -20.17 9.19 2.66
CA MET A 1 -20.08 8.93 1.21
C MET A 1 -21.44 9.03 0.53
N LEU A 2 -22.48 8.30 0.98
CA LEU A 2 -23.82 8.34 0.36
C LEU A 2 -24.45 9.73 0.28
N SER A 3 -24.21 10.60 1.27
CA SER A 3 -24.66 12.00 1.23
C SER A 3 -23.98 12.83 0.14
N LEU A 4 -22.74 12.49 -0.26
CA LEU A 4 -21.99 13.20 -1.30
C LEU A 4 -22.42 12.79 -2.71
N VAL A 5 -22.91 11.56 -2.88
CA VAL A 5 -23.41 11.02 -4.16
C VAL A 5 -24.57 11.84 -4.70
N GLY A 6 -25.42 12.38 -3.82
CA GLY A 6 -26.53 13.26 -4.21
C GLY A 6 -26.12 14.69 -4.59
N SER A 7 -24.92 15.12 -4.19
CA SER A 7 -24.46 16.51 -4.37
C SER A 7 -23.39 16.67 -5.44
N PHE A 8 -22.63 15.61 -5.75
CA PHE A 8 -21.52 15.67 -6.70
C PHE A 8 -21.63 14.54 -7.72
N ASP A 9 -21.96 14.88 -8.97
CA ASP A 9 -22.15 13.88 -10.02
C ASP A 9 -20.90 13.04 -10.26
N TYR A 10 -19.70 13.63 -10.22
CA TYR A 10 -18.46 12.86 -10.39
C TYR A 10 -18.20 11.85 -9.24
N ILE A 11 -18.68 12.13 -8.02
CA ILE A 11 -18.64 11.18 -6.90
C ILE A 11 -19.62 10.03 -7.12
N ARG A 12 -20.82 10.32 -7.64
CA ARG A 12 -21.78 9.28 -8.01
C ARG A 12 -21.19 8.32 -9.03
N GLU A 13 -20.66 8.86 -10.12
CA GLU A 13 -20.15 8.03 -11.22
C GLU A 13 -18.93 7.21 -10.82
N ILE A 14 -17.99 7.77 -10.03
CA ILE A 14 -16.86 6.97 -9.56
C ILE A 14 -17.29 5.90 -8.56
N THR A 15 -18.28 6.18 -7.70
CA THR A 15 -18.84 5.17 -6.79
C THR A 15 -19.49 4.01 -7.56
N LEU A 16 -20.23 4.33 -8.63
CA LEU A 16 -20.80 3.32 -9.53
C LEU A 16 -19.71 2.50 -10.22
N ALA A 17 -18.67 3.16 -10.72
CA ALA A 17 -17.53 2.50 -11.36
C ALA A 17 -16.83 1.54 -10.40
N THR A 18 -16.51 1.99 -9.18
CA THR A 18 -15.89 1.17 -8.12
C THR A 18 -16.77 -0.02 -7.74
N SER A 19 -18.10 0.17 -7.65
CA SER A 19 -19.05 -0.91 -7.36
C SER A 19 -19.10 -1.94 -8.48
N ALA A 20 -19.12 -1.50 -9.74
CA ALA A 20 -19.14 -2.38 -10.90
C ALA A 20 -17.83 -3.17 -11.05
N VAL A 21 -16.66 -2.57 -10.83
CA VAL A 21 -15.37 -3.29 -10.88
C VAL A 21 -15.20 -4.28 -9.71
N HIS A 22 -15.81 -4.02 -8.55
CA HIS A 22 -15.95 -5.04 -7.50
C HIS A 22 -16.78 -6.24 -7.96
N MET A 23 -17.87 -6.02 -8.69
CA MET A 23 -18.63 -7.12 -9.28
C MET A 23 -17.83 -7.89 -10.34
N VAL A 24 -17.01 -7.19 -11.14
CA VAL A 24 -16.11 -7.86 -12.10
C VAL A 24 -15.16 -8.82 -11.39
N THR A 25 -14.49 -8.35 -10.34
CA THR A 25 -13.49 -9.15 -9.61
C THR A 25 -14.12 -10.31 -8.85
N LEU A 26 -15.28 -10.10 -8.24
CA LEU A 26 -16.05 -11.17 -7.58
C LEU A 26 -16.53 -12.24 -8.57
N ARG A 27 -16.93 -11.84 -9.78
CA ARG A 27 -17.32 -12.80 -10.81
C ARG A 27 -16.12 -13.56 -11.36
N ARG A 28 -15.00 -12.85 -11.58
CA ARG A 28 -13.72 -13.42 -12.00
C ARG A 28 -13.24 -14.48 -10.99
N SER A 29 -13.29 -14.20 -9.69
CA SER A 29 -12.87 -15.15 -8.65
C SER A 29 -13.73 -16.43 -8.61
N HIS A 30 -14.97 -16.37 -9.12
CA HIS A 30 -15.86 -17.52 -9.25
C HIS A 30 -15.85 -18.16 -10.66
N GLY A 31 -14.99 -17.70 -11.57
CA GLY A 31 -14.95 -18.20 -12.95
C GLY A 31 -16.18 -17.86 -13.78
N LEU A 32 -16.94 -16.81 -13.39
CA LEU A 32 -18.17 -16.38 -14.06
C LEU A 32 -17.87 -15.31 -15.11
N ALA A 33 -18.65 -15.28 -16.19
CA ALA A 33 -18.60 -14.23 -17.20
C ALA A 33 -18.90 -12.84 -16.58
N TYR A 34 -18.08 -11.83 -16.86
CA TYR A 34 -18.11 -10.50 -16.22
C TYR A 34 -18.09 -9.33 -17.21
N GLN A 35 -18.23 -9.59 -18.52
CA GLN A 35 -18.05 -8.59 -19.58
C GLN A 35 -19.02 -7.42 -19.45
N LYS A 36 -20.26 -7.69 -19.02
CA LYS A 36 -21.27 -6.65 -18.82
C LYS A 36 -20.86 -5.70 -17.71
N GLU A 37 -20.52 -6.25 -16.55
CA GLU A 37 -20.09 -5.48 -15.38
C GLU A 37 -18.81 -4.68 -15.69
N LEU A 38 -17.92 -5.21 -16.53
CA LEU A 38 -16.72 -4.51 -16.98
C LEU A 38 -17.06 -3.32 -17.88
N VAL A 39 -17.98 -3.47 -18.83
CA VAL A 39 -18.46 -2.35 -19.66
C VAL A 39 -19.09 -1.27 -18.77
N ASP A 40 -19.96 -1.65 -17.83
CA ASP A 40 -20.59 -0.73 -16.89
C ASP A 40 -19.53 0.03 -16.06
N ALA A 41 -18.52 -0.68 -15.53
CA ALA A 41 -17.43 -0.10 -14.76
C ALA A 41 -16.62 0.93 -15.56
N LEU A 42 -16.20 0.58 -16.78
CA LEU A 42 -15.40 1.45 -17.64
C LEU A 42 -16.19 2.66 -18.15
N THR A 43 -17.47 2.47 -18.49
CA THR A 43 -18.37 3.56 -18.89
C THR A 43 -18.55 4.56 -17.76
N ALA A 44 -18.81 4.09 -16.53
CA ALA A 44 -18.95 4.94 -15.36
C ALA A 44 -17.63 5.65 -15.00
N LYS A 45 -16.48 4.95 -15.07
CA LYS A 45 -15.14 5.54 -14.86
C LYS A 45 -14.89 6.68 -15.85
N GLY A 46 -15.17 6.46 -17.13
CA GLY A 46 -15.04 7.47 -18.19
C GLY A 46 -15.96 8.67 -18.00
N GLN A 47 -17.20 8.46 -17.54
CA GLN A 47 -18.13 9.54 -17.20
C GLN A 47 -17.63 10.33 -15.98
N ALA A 48 -17.14 9.65 -14.94
CA ALA A 48 -16.57 10.27 -13.75
C ALA A 48 -15.41 11.22 -14.10
N TYR A 49 -14.46 10.80 -14.95
CA TYR A 49 -13.38 11.68 -15.40
C TYR A 49 -13.89 12.93 -16.13
N ARG A 50 -14.86 12.77 -17.05
CA ARG A 50 -15.40 13.89 -17.80
C ARG A 50 -16.07 14.92 -16.88
N LEU A 51 -16.82 14.45 -15.89
CA LEU A 51 -17.48 15.31 -14.91
C LEU A 51 -16.47 15.97 -13.97
N LEU A 52 -15.51 15.22 -13.44
CA LEU A 52 -14.47 15.77 -12.56
C LEU A 52 -13.64 16.83 -13.28
N ARG A 53 -13.23 16.56 -14.54
CA ARG A 53 -12.49 17.54 -15.36
C ARG A 53 -13.26 18.86 -15.51
N ARG A 54 -14.55 18.79 -15.85
CA ARG A 54 -15.41 19.99 -15.97
C ARG A 54 -15.57 20.71 -14.63
N ALA A 55 -15.66 19.96 -13.53
CA ALA A 55 -15.78 20.54 -12.20
C ALA A 55 -14.48 21.27 -11.79
N LEU A 56 -13.31 20.71 -12.12
CA LEU A 56 -12.01 21.30 -11.81
C LEU A 56 -11.80 22.68 -12.46
N ASP A 57 -12.37 22.92 -13.65
CA ASP A 57 -12.28 24.22 -14.34
C ASP A 57 -12.90 25.38 -13.54
N ASN A 58 -13.86 25.09 -12.64
CA ASN A 58 -14.60 26.09 -11.87
C ASN A 58 -14.73 25.73 -10.37
N LEU A 59 -13.82 24.91 -9.84
CA LEU A 59 -14.01 24.31 -8.52
C LEU A 59 -13.79 25.34 -7.40
N ALA A 60 -14.83 25.57 -6.59
CA ALA A 60 -14.72 26.39 -5.39
C ALA A 60 -13.70 25.78 -4.41
N ALA A 61 -13.01 26.63 -3.65
CA ALA A 61 -11.95 26.20 -2.74
C ALA A 61 -12.46 25.17 -1.69
N VAL A 62 -13.70 25.33 -1.22
CA VAL A 62 -14.37 24.44 -0.25
C VAL A 62 -14.66 23.03 -0.79
N ASP A 63 -14.76 22.86 -2.12
CA ASP A 63 -15.08 21.59 -2.76
C ASP A 63 -13.84 20.79 -3.19
N LYS A 64 -12.65 21.39 -3.14
CA LYS A 64 -11.37 20.73 -3.45
C LYS A 64 -11.14 19.41 -2.69
N PRO A 65 -11.45 19.30 -1.38
CA PRO A 65 -11.35 18.02 -0.68
C PRO A 65 -12.25 16.94 -1.27
N ILE A 66 -13.45 17.29 -1.75
CA ILE A 66 -14.37 16.34 -2.37
C ILE A 66 -13.85 15.85 -3.71
N ALA A 67 -13.30 16.75 -4.52
CA ALA A 67 -12.62 16.36 -5.75
C ALA A 67 -11.42 15.44 -5.46
N MET A 68 -10.69 15.68 -4.36
CA MET A 68 -9.59 14.79 -3.93
C MET A 68 -10.10 13.40 -3.52
N VAL A 69 -11.25 13.31 -2.85
CA VAL A 69 -11.93 12.01 -2.61
C VAL A 69 -12.13 11.28 -3.93
N ALA A 70 -12.65 11.94 -4.97
CA ALA A 70 -12.84 11.31 -6.28
C ALA A 70 -11.54 10.74 -6.85
N VAL A 71 -10.43 11.48 -6.76
CA VAL A 71 -9.11 11.03 -7.23
C VAL A 71 -8.67 9.74 -6.55
N VAL A 72 -8.83 9.63 -5.23
CA VAL A 72 -8.46 8.40 -4.51
C VAL A 72 -9.38 7.24 -4.83
N PHE A 73 -10.65 7.50 -5.16
CA PHE A 73 -11.52 6.44 -5.68
C PHE A 73 -11.06 5.92 -7.06
N PHE A 74 -10.44 6.75 -7.91
CA PHE A 74 -9.77 6.26 -9.12
C PHE A 74 -8.57 5.36 -8.80
N ILE A 75 -7.78 5.69 -7.77
CA ILE A 75 -6.69 4.81 -7.29
C ILE A 75 -7.26 3.48 -6.79
N ASN A 76 -8.32 3.53 -5.99
CA ASN A 76 -9.00 2.33 -5.50
C ASN A 76 -9.58 1.50 -6.65
N PHE A 77 -10.15 2.14 -7.68
CA PHE A 77 -10.59 1.44 -8.89
C PHE A 77 -9.44 0.65 -9.51
N ASP A 78 -8.29 1.30 -9.73
CA ASP A 78 -7.13 0.63 -10.33
C ASP A 78 -6.64 -0.53 -9.47
N LEU A 79 -6.60 -0.36 -8.14
CA LEU A 79 -6.26 -1.41 -7.17
C LEU A 79 -7.25 -2.60 -7.19
N ILE A 80 -8.55 -2.32 -7.32
CA ILE A 80 -9.57 -3.38 -7.41
C ILE A 80 -9.46 -4.11 -8.75
N GLU A 81 -9.19 -3.42 -9.85
CA GLU A 81 -9.04 -4.04 -11.16
C GLU A 81 -7.83 -4.98 -11.21
N SER A 82 -6.64 -4.45 -10.88
CA SER A 82 -5.38 -5.21 -10.96
C SER A 82 -4.21 -4.60 -10.18
N GLY A 83 -4.29 -3.37 -9.68
CA GLY A 83 -3.14 -2.60 -9.18
C GLY A 83 -2.17 -2.14 -10.26
N ARG A 84 -2.38 -2.49 -11.54
CA ARG A 84 -1.62 -1.98 -12.69
C ARG A 84 -2.29 -0.73 -13.27
N GLY A 85 -1.58 -0.02 -14.16
CA GLY A 85 -2.16 1.05 -14.96
C GLY A 85 -1.93 2.46 -14.41
N SER A 86 -3.01 3.24 -14.26
CA SER A 86 -2.99 4.71 -14.09
C SER A 86 -2.77 5.21 -12.65
N TRP A 87 -2.54 4.30 -11.69
CA TRP A 87 -2.45 4.64 -10.28
C TRP A 87 -1.37 5.71 -10.00
N LYS A 88 -0.23 5.67 -10.69
CA LYS A 88 0.86 6.66 -10.56
C LYS A 88 0.36 8.07 -10.89
N THR A 89 -0.33 8.22 -12.02
CA THR A 89 -0.91 9.50 -12.46
C THR A 89 -1.96 10.01 -11.48
N HIS A 90 -2.75 9.11 -10.87
CA HIS A 90 -3.74 9.49 -9.86
C HIS A 90 -3.10 9.93 -8.54
N ILE A 91 -2.03 9.26 -8.10
CA ILE A 91 -1.26 9.68 -6.92
C ILE A 91 -0.62 11.05 -7.14
N GLU A 92 -0.05 11.29 -8.32
CA GLU A 92 0.52 12.60 -8.68
C GLU A 92 -0.56 13.70 -8.65
N ALA A 93 -1.71 13.44 -9.27
CA ALA A 93 -2.84 14.36 -9.25
C ALA A 93 -3.32 14.64 -7.81
N ALA A 94 -3.41 13.62 -6.96
CA ALA A 94 -3.78 13.75 -5.56
C ALA A 94 -2.80 14.62 -4.78
N GLY A 95 -1.50 14.42 -4.95
CA GLY A 95 -0.49 15.24 -4.29
C GLY A 95 -0.53 16.71 -4.73
N ASN A 96 -0.71 16.98 -6.02
CA ASN A 96 -0.86 18.35 -6.54
C ASN A 96 -2.12 19.05 -6.01
N MET A 97 -3.23 18.31 -5.86
CA MET A 97 -4.44 18.83 -5.23
C MET A 97 -4.25 19.10 -3.74
N LEU A 98 -3.51 18.24 -3.04
CA LEU A 98 -3.24 18.38 -1.62
C LEU A 98 -2.41 19.63 -1.30
N LYS A 99 -1.39 19.93 -2.10
CA LYS A 99 -0.65 21.21 -2.04
C LYS A 99 -1.60 22.41 -2.10
N SER A 100 -2.59 22.34 -3.00
CA SER A 100 -3.59 23.40 -3.18
C SER A 100 -4.61 23.49 -2.04
N ILE A 101 -4.86 22.42 -1.30
CA ILE A 101 -5.78 22.37 -0.15
C ILE A 101 -5.09 22.88 1.12
N HIS A 102 -3.83 22.48 1.37
CA HIS A 102 -3.08 22.87 2.56
C HIS A 102 -2.52 24.30 2.51
N ALA A 103 -2.34 24.89 1.33
CA ALA A 103 -1.96 26.30 1.20
C ALA A 103 -3.04 27.29 1.69
N MET A 104 -4.21 26.81 2.11
CA MET A 104 -5.36 27.64 2.42
C MET A 104 -5.94 27.33 3.81
N GLU A 105 -6.34 28.37 4.54
CA GLU A 105 -7.13 28.35 5.79
C GLU A 105 -8.51 27.64 5.65
N ILE A 106 -8.81 27.01 4.51
CA ILE A 106 -10.07 26.33 4.16
C ILE A 106 -10.43 25.25 5.19
N ARG A 107 -9.46 24.62 5.87
CA ARG A 107 -9.75 23.52 6.82
C ARG A 107 -10.73 23.92 7.93
N LYS A 108 -10.73 25.19 8.34
CA LYS A 108 -11.67 25.73 9.33
C LYS A 108 -13.08 25.93 8.77
N GLN A 109 -13.24 25.99 7.45
CA GLN A 109 -14.49 26.27 6.74
C GLN A 109 -15.18 24.98 6.21
N ILE A 110 -14.49 23.84 6.25
CA ILE A 110 -15.02 22.54 5.79
C ILE A 110 -15.82 21.87 6.92
N PRO A 111 -16.98 21.24 6.62
CA PRO A 111 -17.71 20.43 7.60
C PRO A 111 -16.82 19.33 8.22
N PRO A 112 -16.90 19.07 9.54
CA PRO A 112 -16.02 18.10 10.22
C PRO A 112 -16.02 16.69 9.61
N SER A 113 -17.16 16.23 9.09
CA SER A 113 -17.29 14.92 8.43
C SER A 113 -16.53 14.85 7.11
N VAL A 114 -16.48 15.95 6.35
CA VAL A 114 -15.73 16.06 5.10
C VAL A 114 -14.24 16.18 5.39
N ALA A 115 -13.86 16.95 6.41
CA ALA A 115 -12.47 17.06 6.84
C ALA A 115 -11.90 15.71 7.29
N LYS A 116 -12.69 14.94 8.07
CA LYS A 116 -12.34 13.56 8.47
C LYS A 116 -12.19 12.65 7.25
N LEU A 117 -13.12 12.69 6.31
CA LEU A 117 -13.04 11.88 5.09
C LEU A 117 -11.80 12.23 4.27
N ALA A 118 -11.48 13.52 4.14
CA ALA A 118 -10.27 13.98 3.47
C ALA A 118 -9.01 13.48 4.17
N ASP A 119 -8.93 13.55 5.51
CA ASP A 119 -7.78 13.01 6.26
C ASP A 119 -7.57 11.51 6.00
N ILE A 120 -8.64 10.71 6.00
CA ILE A 120 -8.58 9.26 5.71
C ILE A 120 -8.06 9.02 4.28
N VAL A 121 -8.66 9.70 3.31
CA VAL A 121 -8.33 9.59 1.89
C VAL A 121 -6.89 10.02 1.59
N VAL A 122 -6.43 11.09 2.24
CA VAL A 122 -5.05 11.56 2.14
C VAL A 122 -4.10 10.54 2.75
N ALA A 123 -4.43 9.96 3.91
CA ALA A 123 -3.61 8.94 4.53
C ALA A 123 -3.48 7.67 3.67
N ASP A 124 -4.58 7.21 3.05
CA ASP A 124 -4.54 6.12 2.07
C ASP A 124 -3.64 6.47 0.90
N CYS A 125 -3.78 7.68 0.34
CA CYS A 125 -2.96 8.13 -0.78
C CYS A 125 -1.46 8.19 -0.44
N ILE A 126 -1.11 8.65 0.76
CA ILE A 126 0.29 8.67 1.24
C ILE A 126 0.80 7.24 1.41
N THR A 127 -0.01 6.35 1.98
CA THR A 127 0.36 4.94 2.14
C THR A 127 0.61 4.28 0.79
N TYR A 128 -0.31 4.44 -0.16
CA TYR A 128 -0.18 3.93 -1.53
C TYR A 128 1.04 4.49 -2.24
N HIS A 129 1.33 5.78 -2.03
CA HIS A 129 2.51 6.42 -2.57
C HIS A 129 3.78 5.76 -2.06
N VAL A 130 3.92 5.62 -0.74
CA VAL A 130 5.11 5.03 -0.11
C VAL A 130 5.29 3.58 -0.57
N LEU A 131 4.24 2.75 -0.48
CA LEU A 131 4.31 1.34 -0.87
C LEU A 131 4.59 1.16 -2.36
N GLY A 132 3.97 1.98 -3.22
CA GLY A 132 4.25 1.97 -4.66
C GLY A 132 5.68 2.41 -4.99
N SER A 133 6.20 3.42 -4.30
CA SER A 133 7.57 3.92 -4.50
C SER A 133 8.63 2.93 -4.04
N ALA A 134 8.32 2.07 -3.07
CA ALA A 134 9.23 1.03 -2.59
C ALA A 134 9.67 0.07 -3.73
N PHE A 135 8.84 -0.11 -4.76
CA PHE A 135 9.14 -0.96 -5.93
C PHE A 135 9.33 -0.19 -7.24
N ALA A 136 9.37 1.15 -7.19
CA ALA A 136 9.62 1.98 -8.36
C ALA A 136 11.13 2.15 -8.62
N SER A 137 11.50 2.42 -9.87
CA SER A 137 12.88 2.77 -10.23
C SER A 137 13.24 4.20 -9.78
N SER A 138 14.52 4.41 -9.49
CA SER A 138 15.06 5.72 -9.09
C SER A 138 14.92 6.71 -10.26
N GLY A 139 13.89 7.55 -10.24
CA GLY A 139 13.60 8.51 -11.31
C GLY A 139 12.12 8.89 -11.46
N ASP A 140 11.20 8.13 -10.85
CA ASP A 140 9.77 8.46 -10.89
C ASP A 140 9.46 9.74 -10.09
N THR A 141 9.24 10.85 -10.82
CA THR A 141 9.08 12.21 -10.29
C THR A 141 7.72 12.52 -9.63
N ALA A 142 6.82 11.54 -9.51
CA ALA A 142 5.50 11.71 -8.86
C ALA A 142 5.59 12.11 -7.37
N MET A 143 6.81 12.17 -6.82
CA MET A 143 7.15 12.15 -5.39
C MET A 143 7.30 13.53 -4.73
N SER A 144 7.57 14.61 -5.47
CA SER A 144 7.68 15.97 -4.87
C SER A 144 6.34 16.54 -4.38
N ALA A 145 5.23 15.87 -4.71
CA ALA A 145 3.88 16.35 -4.46
C ALA A 145 3.48 16.31 -2.97
N PHE A 146 4.14 15.45 -2.17
CA PHE A 146 3.81 15.25 -0.76
C PHE A 146 4.76 15.96 0.22
N GLU A 147 5.93 16.42 -0.24
CA GLU A 147 7.02 16.97 0.61
C GLU A 147 6.65 18.23 1.42
N SER A 148 5.64 19.01 0.99
CA SER A 148 5.27 20.29 1.62
C SER A 148 4.09 20.18 2.60
N ILE A 149 3.67 18.98 2.97
CA ILE A 149 2.46 18.71 3.75
C ILE A 149 2.85 18.24 5.15
N ASP A 150 2.08 18.64 6.17
CA ASP A 150 2.16 18.02 7.50
C ASP A 150 1.56 16.60 7.47
N ILE A 151 2.27 15.71 6.78
CA ILE A 151 1.95 14.29 6.57
C ILE A 151 1.75 13.61 7.91
N LYS A 152 2.63 13.90 8.87
CA LYS A 152 2.63 13.27 10.19
C LYS A 152 1.31 13.51 10.91
N SER A 153 0.80 14.75 10.94
CA SER A 153 -0.47 15.01 11.63
C SER A 153 -1.67 14.42 10.89
N VAL A 154 -1.66 14.35 9.56
CA VAL A 154 -2.72 13.70 8.78
C VAL A 154 -2.78 12.21 9.06
N LEU A 155 -1.63 11.52 8.98
CA LEU A 155 -1.54 10.08 9.26
C LEU A 155 -1.93 9.76 10.70
N GLN A 156 -1.55 10.59 11.68
CA GLN A 156 -1.96 10.43 13.08
C GLN A 156 -3.48 10.51 13.27
N ARG A 157 -4.16 11.46 12.60
CA ARG A 157 -5.63 11.58 12.69
C ARG A 157 -6.37 10.46 11.96
N ALA A 158 -5.77 9.93 10.90
CA ALA A 158 -6.34 8.84 10.11
C ALA A 158 -6.05 7.45 10.68
N ALA A 159 -5.09 7.32 11.61
CA ALA A 159 -4.67 6.05 12.21
C ALA A 159 -5.83 5.14 12.68
N PRO A 160 -6.92 5.63 13.31
CA PRO A 160 -8.03 4.78 13.74
C PRO A 160 -8.77 4.10 12.57
N PHE A 161 -8.70 4.71 11.39
CA PHE A 161 -9.42 4.29 10.17
C PHE A 161 -8.51 3.58 9.17
N SER A 162 -7.20 3.56 9.41
CA SER A 162 -6.25 2.86 8.55
C SER A 162 -6.38 1.35 8.75
N TYR A 163 -6.57 0.63 7.64
CA TYR A 163 -6.61 -0.83 7.64
C TYR A 163 -5.22 -1.47 7.58
N GLY A 164 -4.21 -0.73 7.12
CA GLY A 164 -2.82 -1.23 7.02
C GLY A 164 -2.08 -1.25 8.35
N CYS A 165 -2.59 -0.60 9.39
CA CYS A 165 -1.90 -0.46 10.69
C CYS A 165 -0.43 0.02 10.56
N TYR A 166 -0.12 0.80 9.53
CA TYR A 166 1.19 1.38 9.30
C TYR A 166 1.37 2.64 10.16
N PRO A 167 2.32 2.64 11.12
CA PRO A 167 2.65 3.83 11.89
C PRO A 167 3.20 4.93 10.97
N PRO A 168 2.86 6.21 11.20
CA PRO A 168 3.33 7.31 10.34
C PRO A 168 4.86 7.34 10.16
N ILE A 169 5.59 7.11 11.25
CA ILE A 169 7.05 7.09 11.27
C ILE A 169 7.63 5.93 10.44
N MET A 170 6.93 4.80 10.36
CA MET A 170 7.37 3.66 9.56
C MET A 170 7.22 3.94 8.06
N LEU A 171 6.14 4.62 7.66
CA LEU A 171 5.96 5.08 6.27
C LEU A 171 7.04 6.10 5.88
N GLU A 172 7.41 6.99 6.81
CA GLU A 172 8.51 7.94 6.61
C GLU A 172 9.86 7.19 6.42
N ILE A 173 10.15 6.21 7.27
CA ILE A 173 11.37 5.40 7.16
C ILE A 173 11.38 4.59 5.86
N LEU A 174 10.28 3.94 5.50
CA LEU A 174 10.18 3.18 4.24
C LEU A 174 10.34 4.09 3.01
N SER A 175 9.78 5.31 3.06
CA SER A 175 9.98 6.31 2.01
C SER A 175 11.43 6.76 1.90
N GLN A 176 12.13 6.94 3.01
CA GLN A 176 13.57 7.23 2.97
C GLN A 176 14.38 6.04 2.46
N ALA A 177 13.99 4.83 2.87
CA ALA A 177 14.63 3.58 2.47
C ALA A 177 14.49 3.30 0.97
N SER A 178 13.39 3.70 0.34
CA SER A 178 13.17 3.46 -1.10
C SER A 178 14.19 4.16 -2.00
N HIS A 179 14.83 5.22 -1.49
CA HIS A 179 15.85 6.01 -2.16
C HIS A 179 17.29 5.58 -1.84
N LEU A 180 17.49 4.58 -0.97
CA LEU A 180 18.83 4.11 -0.64
C LEU A 180 19.47 3.46 -1.86
N SER A 181 20.73 3.81 -2.09
CA SER A 181 21.66 3.07 -2.92
C SER A 181 22.33 1.97 -2.10
N GLN A 182 22.88 0.96 -2.78
CA GLN A 182 23.57 -0.16 -2.13
C GLN A 182 24.78 0.26 -1.28
N THR A 183 25.29 1.47 -1.47
CA THR A 183 26.43 2.05 -0.74
C THR A 183 26.03 2.89 0.47
N ASP A 184 24.75 3.17 0.68
CA ASP A 184 24.24 4.07 1.74
C ASP A 184 24.18 3.40 3.13
N VAL A 185 25.21 2.63 3.48
CA VAL A 185 25.29 1.86 4.74
C VAL A 185 25.04 2.72 5.98
N PRO A 186 25.65 3.91 6.16
CA PRO A 186 25.42 4.72 7.36
C PRO A 186 23.95 5.13 7.51
N LYS A 187 23.34 5.60 6.42
CA LYS A 187 21.93 6.03 6.43
C LYS A 187 20.99 4.86 6.66
N ALA A 188 21.27 3.71 6.06
CA ALA A 188 20.50 2.49 6.28
C ALA A 188 20.59 2.02 7.74
N ARG A 189 21.76 2.15 8.38
CA ARG A 189 21.97 1.84 9.79
C ARG A 189 21.14 2.75 10.70
N ASP A 190 21.12 4.05 10.42
CA ASP A 190 20.35 5.03 11.19
C ASP A 190 18.84 4.72 11.11
N LEU A 191 18.32 4.46 9.90
CA LEU A 191 16.92 4.09 9.69
C LEU A 191 16.55 2.76 10.39
N MET A 192 17.44 1.78 10.35
CA MET A 192 17.26 0.50 11.04
C MET A 192 17.22 0.70 12.56
N SER A 193 18.16 1.47 13.11
CA SER A 193 18.22 1.78 14.54
C SER A 193 16.96 2.51 15.00
N GLU A 194 16.44 3.43 14.19
CA GLU A 194 15.19 4.12 14.47
C GLU A 194 14.01 3.15 14.55
N LEU A 195 13.88 2.21 13.61
CA LEU A 195 12.82 1.18 13.65
C LEU A 195 12.90 0.26 14.89
N CYS A 196 14.11 -0.07 15.33
CA CYS A 196 14.34 -0.98 16.45
C CYS A 196 13.88 -0.41 17.80
N VAL A 197 13.94 0.91 17.99
CA VAL A 197 13.59 1.55 19.27
C VAL A 197 12.11 1.95 19.37
N LEU A 198 11.34 1.82 18.29
CA LEU A 198 9.92 2.18 18.27
C LEU A 198 9.06 1.17 19.03
N ASP A 199 8.29 1.66 19.99
CA ASP A 199 7.28 0.90 20.71
C ASP A 199 5.93 0.97 19.98
N PHE A 200 5.70 0.02 19.09
CA PHE A 200 4.44 -0.05 18.35
C PHE A 200 3.25 -0.45 19.20
N ARG A 201 3.48 -1.15 20.32
CA ARG A 201 2.42 -1.42 21.29
C ARG A 201 1.97 -0.13 21.93
N ALA A 202 2.88 0.69 22.45
CA ALA A 202 2.53 2.00 22.98
C ALA A 202 1.84 2.88 21.93
N TRP A 203 2.30 2.84 20.68
CA TRP A 203 1.63 3.55 19.58
C TRP A 203 0.19 3.08 19.36
N VAL A 204 -0.06 1.77 19.19
CA VAL A 204 -1.42 1.22 18.95
C VAL A 204 -2.38 1.60 20.08
N TYR A 205 -1.94 1.42 21.33
CA TYR A 205 -2.76 1.76 22.51
C TYR A 205 -2.96 3.27 22.68
N GLY A 206 -2.10 4.08 22.06
CA GLY A 206 -2.20 5.53 22.03
C GLY A 206 -3.06 6.09 20.89
N ILE A 207 -3.59 5.25 19.99
CA ILE A 207 -4.40 5.73 18.85
C ILE A 207 -5.76 6.27 19.37
N PRO A 208 -6.06 7.57 19.20
CA PRO A 208 -7.27 8.15 19.73
C PRO A 208 -8.50 7.76 18.88
N GLY A 209 -9.57 7.31 19.52
CA GLY A 209 -10.84 7.04 18.84
C GLY A 209 -10.91 5.70 18.09
N LEU A 210 -10.05 4.73 18.47
CA LEU A 210 -10.26 3.34 18.10
C LEU A 210 -11.61 2.83 18.58
N SER A 211 -12.19 1.91 17.82
CA SER A 211 -13.43 1.25 18.18
C SER A 211 -13.22 0.36 19.41
N PRO A 212 -14.19 0.26 20.35
CA PRO A 212 -14.12 -0.72 21.43
C PRO A 212 -14.10 -2.18 20.94
N GLN A 213 -14.48 -2.41 19.67
CA GLN A 213 -14.43 -3.73 19.02
C GLN A 213 -13.12 -3.96 18.25
N ASP A 214 -12.21 -2.98 18.20
CA ASP A 214 -10.90 -3.17 17.58
C ASP A 214 -10.05 -4.14 18.41
N ASP A 215 -9.53 -5.17 17.76
CA ASP A 215 -8.55 -6.07 18.35
C ASP A 215 -7.17 -5.40 18.36
N LEU A 216 -6.80 -4.84 19.51
CA LEU A 216 -5.54 -4.12 19.68
C LEU A 216 -4.33 -5.05 19.52
N GLU A 217 -4.43 -6.30 19.94
CA GLU A 217 -3.32 -7.26 19.81
C GLU A 217 -3.07 -7.59 18.33
N VAL A 218 -4.13 -7.76 17.54
CA VAL A 218 -4.00 -7.91 16.09
C VAL A 218 -3.33 -6.69 15.46
N ARG A 219 -3.72 -5.47 15.86
CA ARG A 219 -3.08 -4.24 15.35
C ARG A 219 -1.60 -4.16 15.72
N VAL A 220 -1.22 -4.59 16.92
CA VAL A 220 0.19 -4.68 17.34
C VAL A 220 0.94 -5.70 16.50
N ALA A 221 0.39 -6.91 16.33
CA ALA A 221 0.99 -7.95 15.52
C ALA A 221 1.18 -7.52 14.06
N MET A 222 0.20 -6.82 13.49
CA MET A 222 0.32 -6.24 12.15
C MET A 222 1.43 -5.19 12.08
N ALA A 223 1.46 -4.24 13.01
CA ALA A 223 2.50 -3.22 13.05
C ALA A 223 3.90 -3.84 13.19
N ASP A 224 4.05 -4.89 14.00
CA ASP A 224 5.31 -5.61 14.14
C ASP A 224 5.70 -6.39 12.88
N ALA A 225 4.72 -6.99 12.16
CA ALA A 225 4.96 -7.63 10.87
C ALA A 225 5.41 -6.61 9.81
N HIS A 226 4.80 -5.43 9.78
CA HIS A 226 5.23 -4.33 8.92
C HIS A 226 6.63 -3.84 9.28
N ARG A 227 6.96 -3.69 10.58
CA ARG A 227 8.33 -3.35 11.01
C ARG A 227 9.33 -4.34 10.44
N ALA A 228 9.11 -5.63 10.65
CA ALA A 228 10.03 -6.66 10.20
C ALA A 228 10.17 -6.68 8.66
N ALA A 229 9.07 -6.44 7.93
CA ALA A 229 9.09 -6.33 6.47
C ALA A 229 9.81 -5.06 5.98
N THR A 230 9.71 -3.94 6.70
CA THR A 230 10.49 -2.72 6.41
C THR A 230 11.97 -2.92 6.74
N CYS A 231 12.32 -3.60 7.82
CA CYS A 231 13.70 -3.99 8.11
C CYS A 231 14.26 -4.89 6.99
N LEU A 232 13.48 -5.89 6.56
CA LEU A 232 13.83 -6.74 5.42
C LEU A 232 14.05 -5.91 4.15
N TYR A 233 13.19 -4.94 3.86
CA TYR A 233 13.36 -4.02 2.73
C TYR A 233 14.70 -3.27 2.79
N ILE A 234 15.07 -2.70 3.96
CA ILE A 234 16.33 -1.96 4.12
C ILE A 234 17.54 -2.86 3.86
N LEU A 235 17.53 -4.09 4.38
CA LEU A 235 18.60 -5.07 4.15
C LEU A 235 18.74 -5.44 2.67
N LEU A 236 17.62 -5.58 1.97
CA LEU A 236 17.62 -5.87 0.53
C LEU A 236 18.05 -4.64 -0.31
N ALA A 237 17.74 -3.44 0.15
CA ALA A 237 18.19 -2.21 -0.50
C ALA A 237 19.69 -1.97 -0.30
N VAL A 238 20.23 -2.33 0.87
CA VAL A 238 21.63 -2.12 1.26
C VAL A 238 22.22 -3.41 1.85
N PRO A 239 22.58 -4.41 1.02
CA PRO A 239 23.06 -5.72 1.48
C PRO A 239 24.32 -5.64 2.36
N ASP A 240 25.13 -4.60 2.17
CA ASP A 240 26.37 -4.37 2.91
C ASP A 240 26.12 -4.04 4.39
N LEU A 241 24.91 -3.60 4.75
CA LEU A 241 24.51 -3.30 6.13
C LEU A 241 24.60 -4.53 7.04
N GLU A 242 24.25 -5.71 6.53
CA GLU A 242 24.32 -6.97 7.29
C GLU A 242 25.77 -7.37 7.61
N ARG A 243 26.73 -6.95 6.77
CA ARG A 243 28.17 -7.21 6.99
C ARG A 243 28.82 -6.19 7.93
N ASP A 244 28.28 -4.99 7.95
CA ASP A 244 28.77 -3.85 8.75
C ASP A 244 28.18 -3.83 10.18
N THR A 245 26.99 -4.38 10.37
CA THR A 245 26.43 -4.61 11.71
C THR A 245 27.16 -5.77 12.38
N LEU A 246 27.92 -5.47 13.44
CA LEU A 246 28.47 -6.48 14.34
C LEU A 246 27.31 -7.19 15.07
N CYS A 247 26.72 -8.19 14.41
CA CYS A 247 26.07 -9.33 15.01
C CYS A 247 25.03 -9.03 16.11
N GLU A 248 24.14 -8.06 15.91
CA GLU A 248 22.84 -8.18 16.56
C GLU A 248 22.07 -9.24 15.79
N ALA A 249 22.04 -10.48 16.29
CA ALA A 249 21.41 -11.65 15.67
C ALA A 249 19.96 -11.42 15.19
N CYS A 250 19.33 -10.35 15.67
CA CYS A 250 17.98 -9.94 15.36
C CYS A 250 17.81 -9.10 14.08
N ILE A 251 18.87 -8.69 13.39
CA ILE A 251 18.84 -7.76 12.24
C ILE A 251 19.14 -8.46 10.89
N THR A 252 19.46 -9.74 10.88
CA THR A 252 19.74 -10.50 9.64
C THR A 252 18.51 -10.67 8.74
N VAL A 253 18.72 -10.92 7.45
CA VAL A 253 17.64 -11.21 6.49
C VAL A 253 16.81 -12.40 6.95
N GLU A 254 17.46 -13.45 7.46
CA GLU A 254 16.80 -14.65 7.97
C GLU A 254 15.95 -14.34 9.22
N ALA A 255 16.48 -13.57 10.17
CA ALA A 255 15.74 -13.21 11.37
C ALA A 255 14.52 -12.34 11.07
N GLN A 256 14.64 -11.38 10.14
CA GLN A 256 13.50 -10.55 9.73
C GLN A 256 12.46 -11.36 8.96
N THR A 257 12.90 -12.25 8.07
CA THR A 257 12.03 -13.20 7.37
C THR A 257 11.18 -14.00 8.35
N ARG A 258 11.81 -14.59 9.38
CA ARG A 258 11.10 -15.34 10.43
C ARG A 258 10.11 -14.47 11.21
N LYS A 259 10.52 -13.26 11.61
CA LYS A 259 9.64 -12.31 12.32
C LYS A 259 8.41 -11.92 11.49
N VAL A 260 8.57 -11.71 10.18
CA VAL A 260 7.43 -11.44 9.30
C VAL A 260 6.50 -12.64 9.27
N LEU A 261 7.01 -13.86 9.07
CA LEU A 261 6.19 -15.08 9.06
C LEU A 261 5.42 -15.30 10.37
N ASP A 262 6.09 -15.14 11.52
CA ASP A 262 5.46 -15.27 12.84
C ASP A 262 4.35 -14.23 13.04
N GLY A 263 4.61 -12.98 12.66
CA GLY A 263 3.62 -11.89 12.70
C GLY A 263 2.43 -12.18 11.79
N LEU A 264 2.67 -12.64 10.56
CA LEU A 264 1.62 -13.04 9.63
C LEU A 264 0.81 -14.22 10.18
N ALA A 265 1.45 -15.24 10.74
CA ALA A 265 0.77 -16.41 11.29
C ALA A 265 -0.10 -16.07 12.51
N SER A 266 0.30 -15.08 13.31
CA SER A 266 -0.45 -14.64 14.49
C SER A 266 -1.78 -13.92 14.16
N VAL A 267 -1.94 -13.39 12.95
CA VAL A 267 -3.14 -12.68 12.53
C VAL A 267 -4.07 -13.62 11.75
N PRO A 268 -5.31 -13.85 12.23
CA PRO A 268 -6.29 -14.67 11.52
C PRO A 268 -6.63 -14.11 10.14
N ILE A 269 -6.83 -14.99 9.16
CA ILE A 269 -7.12 -14.61 7.77
C ILE A 269 -8.50 -13.93 7.67
N GLU A 270 -9.44 -14.37 8.51
CA GLU A 270 -10.81 -13.89 8.61
C GLU A 270 -10.91 -12.52 9.30
N ASN A 271 -9.81 -12.05 9.91
CA ASN A 271 -9.79 -10.73 10.52
C ASN A 271 -9.96 -9.65 9.44
N ALA A 272 -10.80 -8.64 9.71
CA ALA A 272 -11.09 -7.57 8.75
C ALA A 272 -9.85 -6.77 8.30
N LEU A 273 -8.79 -6.75 9.12
CA LEU A 273 -7.54 -6.06 8.83
C LEU A 273 -6.52 -6.92 8.07
N SER A 274 -6.80 -8.20 7.82
CA SER A 274 -5.86 -9.13 7.17
C SER A 274 -5.38 -8.66 5.80
N LYS A 275 -6.19 -7.86 5.08
CA LYS A 275 -5.80 -7.18 3.84
C LYS A 275 -4.54 -6.31 4.00
N GLY A 276 -4.36 -5.67 5.16
CA GLY A 276 -3.18 -4.84 5.43
C GLY A 276 -1.86 -5.63 5.38
N LEU A 277 -1.91 -6.96 5.49
CA LEU A 277 -0.72 -7.81 5.51
C LEU A 277 -0.27 -8.29 4.12
N ILE A 278 -0.90 -7.86 3.03
CA ILE A 278 -0.51 -8.28 1.69
C ILE A 278 0.92 -7.81 1.35
N TRP A 279 1.28 -6.56 1.65
CA TRP A 279 2.65 -6.09 1.41
C TRP A 279 3.72 -6.85 2.20
N PRO A 280 3.60 -7.08 3.53
CA PRO A 280 4.51 -7.96 4.27
C PRO A 280 4.56 -9.40 3.73
N THR A 281 3.40 -9.95 3.34
CA THR A 281 3.33 -11.30 2.74
C THR A 281 4.09 -11.36 1.42
N PHE A 282 4.01 -10.30 0.60
CA PHE A 282 4.76 -10.20 -0.64
C PHE A 282 6.26 -10.10 -0.38
N MET A 283 6.68 -9.23 0.54
CA MET A 283 8.09 -9.05 0.91
C MET A 283 8.76 -10.35 1.34
N VAL A 284 8.11 -11.09 2.25
CA VAL A 284 8.67 -12.36 2.74
C VAL A 284 8.53 -13.47 1.70
N GLY A 285 7.41 -13.54 0.99
CA GLY A 285 7.19 -14.56 -0.04
C GLY A 285 8.17 -14.46 -1.20
N ALA A 286 8.50 -13.24 -1.65
CA ALA A 286 9.54 -13.01 -2.65
C ALA A 286 10.95 -13.37 -2.15
N GLN A 287 11.20 -13.20 -0.85
CA GLN A 287 12.49 -13.50 -0.24
C GLN A 287 12.75 -15.01 -0.08
N ILE A 288 11.73 -15.79 0.30
CA ILE A 288 11.87 -17.21 0.63
C ILE A 288 12.26 -18.06 -0.59
N ASP A 289 13.17 -19.00 -0.35
CA ASP A 289 13.62 -19.97 -1.37
C ASP A 289 12.97 -21.34 -1.22
N ASP A 290 12.60 -21.74 0.01
CA ASP A 290 12.04 -23.06 0.23
C ASP A 290 10.61 -23.17 -0.35
N PRO A 291 10.27 -24.30 -1.01
CA PRO A 291 8.95 -24.47 -1.62
C PRO A 291 7.78 -24.37 -0.64
N GLU A 292 7.96 -24.79 0.62
CA GLU A 292 6.89 -24.80 1.62
C GLU A 292 6.50 -23.39 2.01
N GLY A 293 7.47 -22.53 2.32
CA GLY A 293 7.26 -21.12 2.65
C GLY A 293 6.72 -20.32 1.46
N ARG A 294 7.19 -20.60 0.24
CA ARG A 294 6.61 -20.02 -1.00
C ARG A 294 5.13 -20.36 -1.12
N GLN A 295 4.76 -21.64 -0.99
CA GLN A 295 3.36 -22.07 -1.06
C GLN A 295 2.52 -21.54 0.11
N TRP A 296 3.08 -21.42 1.30
CA TRP A 296 2.39 -20.84 2.45
C TRP A 296 2.02 -19.37 2.20
N CYS A 297 2.95 -18.56 1.69
CA CYS A 297 2.71 -17.14 1.37
C CYS A 297 1.64 -16.99 0.28
N LEU A 298 1.75 -17.79 -0.79
CA LEU A 298 0.78 -17.81 -1.88
C LEU A 298 -0.62 -18.22 -1.38
N GLY A 299 -0.70 -19.33 -0.65
CA GLY A 299 -1.95 -19.83 -0.09
C GLY A 299 -2.59 -18.85 0.89
N ARG A 300 -1.79 -18.09 1.65
CA ARG A 300 -2.29 -17.03 2.51
C ARG A 300 -2.95 -15.90 1.70
N MET A 301 -2.28 -15.39 0.67
CA MET A 301 -2.85 -14.35 -0.22
C MET A 301 -4.13 -14.83 -0.91
N GLN A 302 -4.14 -16.08 -1.41
CA GLN A 302 -5.34 -16.67 -2.03
C GLN A 302 -6.53 -16.72 -1.07
N LYS A 303 -6.30 -17.14 0.18
CA LYS A 303 -7.37 -17.18 1.19
C LYS A 303 -7.86 -15.78 1.56
N ILE A 304 -6.97 -14.79 1.70
CA ILE A 304 -7.39 -13.39 1.92
C ILE A 304 -8.23 -12.88 0.73
N TRP A 305 -7.83 -13.23 -0.50
CA TRP A 305 -8.48 -12.79 -1.73
C TRP A 305 -9.86 -13.41 -1.97
N VAL A 306 -10.04 -14.71 -1.69
CA VAL A 306 -11.27 -15.46 -2.03
C VAL A 306 -12.16 -15.75 -0.83
N ALA A 307 -11.57 -16.01 0.34
CA ALA A 307 -12.30 -16.56 1.48
C ALA A 307 -12.73 -15.52 2.52
N SER A 308 -12.26 -14.27 2.41
CA SER A 308 -12.65 -13.23 3.37
C SER A 308 -14.06 -12.69 3.05
N PRO A 309 -15.03 -12.81 3.98
CA PRO A 309 -16.38 -12.28 3.76
C PRO A 309 -16.44 -10.74 3.84
N PHE A 310 -15.37 -10.10 4.33
CA PHE A 310 -15.29 -8.66 4.55
C PHE A 310 -14.48 -7.94 3.48
N ILE A 311 -13.74 -8.70 2.66
CA ILE A 311 -12.83 -8.17 1.65
C ILE A 311 -13.33 -8.66 0.29
N CYS A 312 -13.76 -7.73 -0.57
CA CYS A 312 -13.99 -8.07 -1.97
C CYS A 312 -12.67 -8.59 -2.59
N PRO A 313 -12.65 -9.42 -3.64
CA PRO A 313 -11.40 -9.84 -4.27
C PRO A 313 -10.70 -8.65 -4.94
N TRP A 314 -9.70 -8.03 -4.31
CA TRP A 314 -8.96 -6.94 -4.94
C TRP A 314 -7.95 -7.49 -5.95
N GLY A 315 -8.01 -7.01 -7.19
CA GLY A 315 -7.17 -7.50 -8.28
C GLY A 315 -5.67 -7.32 -8.06
N TYR A 316 -5.24 -6.31 -7.29
CA TYR A 316 -3.81 -6.17 -6.95
C TYR A 316 -3.25 -7.35 -6.15
N ILE A 317 -4.08 -8.09 -5.41
CA ILE A 317 -3.63 -9.27 -4.67
C ILE A 317 -3.29 -10.40 -5.65
N GLU A 318 -4.12 -10.58 -6.68
CA GLU A 318 -3.85 -11.50 -7.79
C GLU A 318 -2.55 -11.11 -8.51
N THR A 319 -2.40 -9.82 -8.83
CA THR A 319 -1.15 -9.30 -9.41
C THR A 319 0.07 -9.53 -8.51
N ALA A 320 -0.05 -9.32 -7.20
CA ALA A 320 1.03 -9.56 -6.24
C ALA A 320 1.44 -11.04 -6.22
N MET A 321 0.46 -11.96 -6.27
CA MET A 321 0.73 -13.40 -6.39
C MET A 321 1.49 -13.73 -7.68
N THR A 322 1.06 -13.20 -8.83
CA THR A 322 1.74 -13.40 -10.11
C THR A 322 3.16 -12.82 -10.11
N MET A 323 3.36 -11.62 -9.55
CA MET A 323 4.68 -11.00 -9.45
C MET A 323 5.62 -11.79 -8.54
N MET A 324 5.10 -12.32 -7.43
CA MET A 324 5.85 -13.17 -6.52
C MET A 324 6.28 -14.49 -7.18
N GLN A 325 5.39 -15.12 -7.96
CA GLN A 325 5.73 -16.30 -8.77
C GLN A 325 6.79 -15.99 -9.83
N TRP A 326 6.67 -14.85 -10.51
CA TRP A 326 7.68 -14.39 -11.47
C TRP A 326 9.06 -14.19 -10.80
N VAL A 327 9.09 -13.64 -9.57
CA VAL A 327 10.34 -13.53 -8.81
C VAL A 327 10.95 -14.92 -8.57
N TRP A 328 10.16 -15.90 -8.18
CA TRP A 328 10.62 -17.28 -7.95
C TRP A 328 11.19 -17.90 -9.23
N GLU A 329 10.46 -17.82 -10.33
CA GLU A 329 10.91 -18.34 -11.63
C GLU A 329 12.23 -17.70 -12.07
N THR A 330 12.38 -16.40 -11.85
CA THR A 330 13.60 -15.66 -12.21
C THR A 330 14.78 -16.05 -11.31
N LYS A 331 14.54 -16.24 -9.99
CA LYS A 331 15.56 -16.71 -9.05
C LYS A 331 16.03 -18.11 -9.41
N ASP A 332 15.08 -19.03 -9.65
CA ASP A 332 15.36 -20.43 -9.93
C ASP A 332 16.14 -20.57 -11.27
N ALA A 333 15.76 -19.81 -12.31
CA ALA A 333 16.48 -19.80 -13.59
C ALA A 333 17.92 -19.28 -13.47
N LYS A 334 18.17 -18.25 -12.64
CA LYS A 334 19.53 -17.73 -12.41
C LYS A 334 20.40 -18.68 -11.60
N LEU A 335 19.81 -19.38 -10.62
CA LEU A 335 20.54 -20.41 -9.86
C LEU A 335 21.02 -21.54 -10.77
N GLU A 336 20.20 -21.93 -11.75
CA GLU A 336 20.57 -22.92 -12.77
C GLU A 336 21.67 -22.41 -13.72
N SER A 337 21.65 -21.13 -14.11
CA SER A 337 22.64 -20.56 -15.05
C SER A 337 24.00 -20.27 -14.42
N ASP A 338 24.02 -19.81 -13.17
CA ASP A 338 25.23 -19.28 -12.51
C ASP A 338 25.95 -20.36 -11.67
N GLY A 339 25.57 -21.63 -11.81
CA GLY A 339 26.16 -22.73 -11.05
C GLY A 339 25.97 -22.61 -9.52
N GLY A 340 25.00 -21.80 -9.07
CA GLY A 340 24.70 -21.56 -7.67
C GLY A 340 25.60 -20.53 -6.94
N GLU A 341 26.44 -19.76 -7.64
CA GLU A 341 27.43 -18.88 -6.99
C GLU A 341 26.89 -17.49 -6.58
N THR A 342 25.83 -16.97 -7.23
CA THR A 342 25.31 -15.62 -6.99
C THR A 342 23.82 -15.60 -6.66
N GLY A 343 23.49 -15.20 -5.42
CA GLY A 343 22.11 -14.94 -5.01
C GLY A 343 21.55 -13.70 -5.71
N MET A 344 20.39 -13.84 -6.38
CA MET A 344 19.69 -12.73 -7.02
C MET A 344 19.06 -11.81 -5.98
N ASN A 345 19.38 -10.50 -6.04
CA ASN A 345 18.62 -9.48 -5.31
C ASN A 345 17.33 -9.17 -6.07
N TRP A 346 16.26 -9.88 -5.71
CA TRP A 346 14.96 -9.76 -6.38
C TRP A 346 14.37 -8.35 -6.31
N LEU A 347 14.69 -7.57 -5.28
CA LEU A 347 14.17 -6.21 -5.13
C LEU A 347 14.69 -5.30 -6.24
N GLN A 348 15.96 -5.45 -6.62
CA GLN A 348 16.56 -4.67 -7.70
C GLN A 348 15.98 -5.06 -9.06
N GLU A 349 15.76 -6.35 -9.27
CA GLU A 349 15.16 -6.90 -10.50
C GLU A 349 13.71 -6.44 -10.65
N LEU A 350 12.95 -6.41 -9.55
CA LEU A 350 11.59 -5.89 -9.53
C LEU A 350 11.54 -4.39 -9.80
N LYS A 351 12.47 -3.60 -9.25
CA LYS A 351 12.60 -2.16 -9.55
C LYS A 351 12.96 -1.90 -11.01
N GLY A 352 13.71 -2.80 -11.64
CA GLY A 352 14.08 -2.75 -13.06
C GLY A 352 13.00 -3.25 -14.02
N ALA A 353 11.97 -3.93 -13.52
CA ALA A 353 10.91 -4.48 -14.36
C ALA A 353 10.03 -3.36 -14.96
N PRO A 354 9.60 -3.49 -16.23
CA PRO A 354 8.81 -2.45 -16.90
C PRO A 354 7.38 -2.34 -16.39
N ASP A 355 6.86 -3.39 -15.75
CA ASP A 355 5.46 -3.50 -15.34
C ASP A 355 5.30 -3.36 -13.81
N HIS A 356 5.09 -2.11 -13.37
CA HIS A 356 4.92 -1.79 -11.96
C HIS A 356 3.45 -1.90 -11.54
N ALA A 357 3.17 -2.79 -10.59
CA ALA A 357 1.90 -2.82 -9.88
C ALA A 357 2.03 -2.16 -8.50
N LEU A 358 0.95 -1.51 -8.08
CA LEU A 358 0.80 -1.03 -6.72
C LEU A 358 0.35 -2.19 -5.82
N ILE A 359 1.23 -2.62 -4.92
CA ILE A 359 0.96 -3.64 -3.89
C ILE A 359 0.78 -2.91 -2.56
N VAL A 360 -0.37 -3.09 -1.91
CA VAL A 360 -0.75 -2.37 -0.67
C VAL A 360 -1.02 -3.29 0.50
#